data_AF-A0A5D4M9A5-F1
#
_entry.id   AF-A0A5D4M9A5-F1
#
_cell.length_a   1.000
_cell.length_b   1.000
_cell.length_c   1.000
_cell.angle_alpha   90.00
_cell.angle_beta   90.00
_cell.angle_gamma   90.00
#
_symmetry.space_group_name_H-M   'P 1'
#
loop_
_entity.id
_entity.type
_entity.pdbx_description
1 polymer ?
#
loop_
_entity_poly.entity_id
_entity_poly.type
_entity_poly.pdbx_seq_one_letter_code
_entity_poly.pdbx_strand_id
1 'polypeptide(L)'
;MKEFLEKQGVKPSAKVYFIDALSFMALGLFSSLIIGLIIKTIGQQLNFNFLIEMGDLAISLMGPAIGAAIAYGLGAPPLVLFAAVVTGAAGASLGGPAGAYVAAVLSTEIGKIVSKTTKVDIIVTPLVTIAAGYTAAALIGPWIGEFMVLFGSWIEWGTEQRPIIMGILVAALMGLALTAPISSAAIALMLDLNGVAAGAATIGCSAQMVGFAVMSYRENKFGGLLAQGIGTSMLQVPNIVRNPRILIPPTLAGMILAPIGTTIWVMENNAAGAGMGTSGFVGQIMTLKTMGFSGQVWIQILVLHIVGPALLTLVISLYMRKIGWIKSDQLYISTGGK
;
A
#
# COMPACT_ATOMS: atom_id res chain seq x y z
N MET A 1 12.33 -20.53 -27.29
CA MET A 1 11.27 -19.69 -26.67
C MET A 1 11.73 -19.06 -25.35
N LYS A 2 12.24 -19.83 -24.37
CA LYS A 2 12.77 -19.26 -23.10
C LYS A 2 13.89 -18.24 -23.30
N GLU A 3 14.91 -18.57 -24.11
CA GLU A 3 16.04 -17.65 -24.39
C GLU A 3 15.59 -16.33 -25.05
N PHE A 4 14.55 -16.37 -25.89
CA PHE A 4 14.00 -15.17 -26.53
C PHE A 4 13.27 -14.28 -25.52
N LEU A 5 12.46 -14.87 -24.63
CA LEU A 5 11.78 -14.15 -23.56
C LEU A 5 12.79 -13.52 -22.59
N GLU A 6 13.84 -14.25 -22.21
CA GLU A 6 14.90 -13.72 -21.36
C GLU A 6 15.66 -12.57 -22.04
N LYS A 7 15.94 -12.69 -23.34
CA LYS A 7 16.56 -11.62 -24.14
C LYS A 7 15.69 -10.35 -24.19
N GLN A 8 14.36 -10.51 -24.14
CA GLN A 8 13.40 -9.40 -24.10
C GLN A 8 13.09 -8.91 -22.67
N GLY A 9 13.78 -9.43 -21.65
CA GLY A 9 13.54 -9.01 -20.25
C GLY A 9 12.21 -9.52 -19.67
N VAL A 10 11.63 -10.56 -20.26
CA VAL A 10 10.40 -11.22 -19.79
C VAL A 10 10.79 -12.42 -18.93
N LYS A 11 10.66 -12.28 -17.61
CA LYS A 11 10.95 -13.34 -16.63
C LYS A 11 9.70 -13.61 -15.79
N PRO A 12 8.74 -14.39 -16.30
CA PRO A 12 7.51 -14.66 -15.57
C PRO A 12 7.85 -15.43 -14.29
N SER A 13 7.66 -14.75 -13.15
CA SER A 13 7.85 -15.35 -11.83
C SER A 13 6.85 -14.74 -10.85
N ALA A 14 6.46 -15.51 -9.83
CA ALA A 14 5.55 -15.02 -8.81
C ALA A 14 6.11 -13.79 -8.09
N LYS A 15 7.43 -13.72 -7.90
CA LYS A 15 8.10 -12.53 -7.35
C LYS A 15 7.90 -11.31 -8.25
N VAL A 16 8.12 -11.43 -9.55
CA VAL A 16 8.03 -10.29 -10.48
C VAL A 16 6.61 -9.72 -10.53
N TYR A 17 5.58 -10.57 -10.59
CA TYR A 17 4.22 -10.08 -10.71
C TYR A 17 3.60 -9.73 -9.34
N PHE A 18 3.65 -10.63 -8.35
CA PHE A 18 2.99 -10.40 -7.06
C PHE A 18 3.79 -9.58 -6.06
N ILE A 19 5.10 -9.39 -6.25
CA ILE A 19 5.91 -8.54 -5.37
C ILE A 19 6.32 -7.30 -6.15
N ASP A 20 7.17 -7.46 -7.16
CA ASP A 20 7.81 -6.30 -7.81
C ASP A 20 6.77 -5.39 -8.48
N ALA A 21 5.88 -5.93 -9.32
CA ALA A 21 4.86 -5.12 -9.99
C ALA A 21 3.85 -4.48 -9.03
N LEU A 22 3.44 -5.16 -7.95
CA LEU A 22 2.58 -4.57 -6.92
C LEU A 22 3.30 -3.46 -6.14
N SER A 23 4.58 -3.62 -5.85
CA SER A 23 5.41 -2.59 -5.23
C SER A 23 5.54 -1.35 -6.14
N PHE A 24 5.78 -1.55 -7.43
CA PHE A 24 5.86 -0.43 -8.38
C PHE A 24 4.51 0.25 -8.62
N MET A 25 3.41 -0.51 -8.68
CA MET A 25 2.06 0.06 -8.68
C MET A 25 1.85 0.98 -7.47
N ALA A 26 2.28 0.56 -6.29
CA ALA A 26 2.17 1.35 -5.07
C ALA A 26 2.93 2.68 -5.17
N LEU A 27 4.11 2.69 -5.81
CA LEU A 27 4.84 3.93 -6.09
C LEU A 27 4.04 4.85 -7.02
N GLY A 28 3.47 4.32 -8.09
CA GLY A 28 2.61 5.08 -9.01
C GLY A 28 1.40 5.67 -8.30
N LEU A 29 0.70 4.86 -7.49
CA LEU A 29 -0.42 5.28 -6.64
C LEU A 29 0.00 6.37 -5.64
N PHE A 30 1.16 6.21 -5.01
CA PHE A 30 1.65 7.18 -4.04
C PHE A 30 1.88 8.53 -4.71
N SER A 31 2.61 8.55 -5.84
CA SER A 31 2.94 9.78 -6.56
C SER A 31 1.75 10.48 -7.24
N SER A 32 0.59 9.81 -7.35
CA SER A 32 -0.60 10.33 -8.01
C SER A 32 -1.77 10.47 -7.02
N LEU A 33 -2.51 9.39 -6.80
CA LEU A 33 -3.70 9.34 -5.95
C LEU A 33 -3.42 9.86 -4.53
N ILE A 34 -2.40 9.33 -3.86
CA ILE A 34 -2.19 9.62 -2.42
C ILE A 34 -1.72 11.06 -2.23
N ILE A 35 -0.69 11.49 -2.95
CA ILE A 35 -0.22 12.88 -2.89
C ILE A 35 -1.31 13.86 -3.35
N GLY A 36 -2.05 13.53 -4.41
CA GLY A 36 -3.19 14.31 -4.88
C GLY A 36 -4.28 14.45 -3.82
N LEU A 37 -4.60 13.37 -3.08
CA LEU A 37 -5.53 13.40 -1.97
C LEU A 37 -5.06 14.31 -0.83
N ILE A 38 -3.78 14.23 -0.45
CA ILE A 38 -3.21 15.12 0.60
C ILE A 38 -3.32 16.58 0.18
N ILE A 39 -2.87 16.90 -1.04
CA ILE A 39 -2.94 18.25 -1.61
C ILE A 39 -4.39 18.76 -1.61
N LYS A 40 -5.32 17.95 -2.13
CA LYS A 40 -6.74 18.29 -2.18
C LYS A 40 -7.31 18.54 -0.78
N THR A 41 -7.00 17.66 0.17
CA THR A 41 -7.47 17.80 1.56
C THR A 41 -6.95 19.07 2.22
N ILE A 42 -5.67 19.42 2.01
CA ILE A 42 -5.12 20.69 2.49
C ILE A 42 -5.85 21.88 1.83
N GLY A 43 -6.06 21.83 0.51
CA GLY A 43 -6.80 22.84 -0.22
C GLY A 43 -8.22 23.05 0.31
N GLN A 44 -8.92 21.96 0.62
CA GLN A 44 -10.26 22.00 1.22
C GLN A 44 -10.24 22.64 2.62
N GLN A 45 -9.27 22.30 3.47
CA GLN A 45 -9.17 22.87 4.82
C GLN A 45 -8.81 24.36 4.82
N LEU A 46 -7.99 24.79 3.84
CA LEU A 46 -7.60 26.19 3.69
C LEU A 46 -8.57 27.00 2.82
N ASN A 47 -9.63 26.37 2.27
CA ASN A 47 -10.51 26.96 1.25
C ASN A 47 -9.75 27.55 0.06
N PHE A 48 -8.70 26.87 -0.40
CA PHE A 48 -7.82 27.34 -1.47
C PHE A 48 -7.98 26.48 -2.74
N ASN A 49 -8.81 26.98 -3.67
CA ASN A 49 -9.24 26.25 -4.88
C ASN A 49 -8.08 25.74 -5.74
N PHE A 50 -6.97 26.48 -5.84
CA PHE A 50 -5.81 26.07 -6.63
C PHE A 50 -5.25 24.71 -6.17
N LEU A 51 -5.16 24.48 -4.86
CA LEU A 51 -4.71 23.18 -4.34
C LEU A 51 -5.76 22.09 -4.58
N ILE A 52 -7.05 22.42 -4.52
CA ILE A 52 -8.12 21.45 -4.80
C ILE A 52 -7.99 20.95 -6.25
N GLU A 53 -7.88 21.86 -7.22
CA GLU A 53 -7.71 21.54 -8.64
C GLU A 53 -6.41 20.77 -8.92
N MET A 54 -5.30 21.19 -8.30
CA MET A 54 -4.03 20.47 -8.40
C MET A 54 -4.13 19.03 -7.88
N GLY A 55 -4.80 18.85 -6.74
CA GLY A 55 -5.03 17.52 -6.17
C GLY A 55 -5.95 16.66 -7.03
N ASP A 56 -7.03 17.23 -7.58
CA ASP A 56 -7.95 16.53 -8.47
C ASP A 56 -7.28 16.08 -9.77
N LEU A 57 -6.42 16.92 -10.35
CA LEU A 57 -5.62 16.53 -11.51
C LEU A 57 -4.72 15.33 -11.18
N ALA A 58 -4.00 15.38 -10.06
CA ALA A 58 -3.12 14.29 -9.64
C ALA A 58 -3.88 12.97 -9.39
N ILE A 59 -5.06 13.04 -8.79
CA ILE A 59 -5.95 11.89 -8.58
C ILE A 59 -6.43 11.31 -9.92
N SER A 60 -6.79 12.17 -10.88
CA SER A 60 -7.28 11.73 -12.21
C SER A 60 -6.22 10.93 -13.00
N LEU A 61 -4.94 11.17 -12.70
CA LEU A 61 -3.80 10.52 -13.34
C LEU A 61 -3.34 9.23 -12.64
N MET A 62 -4.13 8.69 -11.71
CA MET A 62 -3.82 7.43 -11.01
C MET A 62 -3.55 6.27 -11.98
N GLY A 63 -4.46 5.99 -12.91
CA GLY A 63 -4.30 4.93 -13.92
C GLY A 63 -3.03 5.09 -14.77
N PRO A 64 -2.82 6.26 -15.41
CA PRO A 64 -1.57 6.62 -16.08
C PRO A 64 -0.32 6.34 -15.25
N ALA A 65 -0.30 6.78 -13.98
CA ALA A 65 0.84 6.62 -13.08
C ALA A 65 1.11 5.15 -12.73
N ILE A 66 0.06 4.35 -12.49
CA ILE A 66 0.18 2.89 -12.30
C ILE A 66 0.81 2.23 -13.52
N GLY A 67 0.31 2.57 -14.72
CA GLY A 67 0.81 2.01 -15.98
C GLY A 67 2.29 2.29 -16.20
N ALA A 68 2.71 3.54 -16.02
CA ALA A 68 4.11 3.94 -16.13
C ALA A 68 5.00 3.27 -15.08
N ALA A 69 4.54 3.21 -13.82
CA ALA A 69 5.33 2.67 -12.72
C ALA A 69 5.54 1.15 -12.87
N ILE A 70 4.50 0.40 -13.23
CA ILE A 70 4.62 -1.04 -13.51
C ILE A 70 5.55 -1.28 -14.70
N ALA A 71 5.39 -0.53 -15.79
CA ALA A 71 6.25 -0.70 -16.96
C ALA A 71 7.73 -0.41 -16.65
N TYR A 72 8.00 0.64 -15.88
CA TYR A 72 9.33 0.93 -15.36
C TYR A 72 9.86 -0.22 -14.49
N GLY A 73 9.04 -0.72 -13.57
CA GLY A 73 9.38 -1.82 -12.67
C GLY A 73 9.68 -3.14 -13.36
N LEU A 74 8.99 -3.41 -14.47
CA LEU A 74 9.19 -4.59 -15.31
C LEU A 74 10.32 -4.41 -16.34
N GLY A 75 11.08 -3.31 -16.28
CA GLY A 75 12.22 -3.03 -17.15
C GLY A 75 11.84 -2.78 -18.60
N ALA A 76 10.68 -2.19 -18.85
CA ALA A 76 10.19 -1.94 -20.21
C ALA A 76 11.05 -0.91 -20.96
N PRO A 77 11.24 -1.07 -22.28
CA PRO A 77 11.88 -0.04 -23.09
C PRO A 77 11.01 1.22 -23.18
N PRO A 78 11.59 2.40 -23.50
CA PRO A 78 10.89 3.69 -23.41
C PRO A 78 9.55 3.74 -24.15
N LEU A 79 9.47 3.18 -25.37
CA LEU A 79 8.22 3.18 -26.16
C LEU A 79 7.10 2.38 -25.48
N VAL A 80 7.43 1.25 -24.85
CA VAL A 80 6.46 0.43 -24.11
C VAL A 80 6.04 1.14 -22.84
N LEU A 81 6.98 1.76 -22.12
CA LEU A 81 6.69 2.53 -20.90
C LEU A 81 5.73 3.69 -21.16
N PHE A 82 6.00 4.51 -22.18
CA PHE A 82 5.12 5.63 -22.51
C PHE A 82 3.76 5.16 -23.03
N ALA A 83 3.72 4.07 -23.80
CA ALA A 83 2.45 3.45 -24.21
C ALA A 83 1.67 2.88 -23.02
N ALA A 84 2.36 2.36 -22.00
CA ALA A 84 1.74 1.77 -20.82
C ALA A 84 0.92 2.79 -20.02
N VAL A 85 1.24 4.09 -20.11
CA VAL A 85 0.44 5.20 -19.56
C VAL A 85 -1.02 5.11 -20.03
N VAL A 86 -1.22 4.91 -21.33
CA VAL A 86 -2.57 4.78 -21.94
C VAL A 86 -3.25 3.52 -21.44
N THR A 87 -2.50 2.41 -21.34
CA THR A 87 -3.08 1.13 -20.91
C THR A 87 -3.47 1.12 -19.43
N GLY A 88 -2.69 1.78 -18.58
CA GLY A 88 -3.00 1.98 -17.17
C GLY A 88 -4.23 2.88 -16.99
N ALA A 89 -4.37 3.91 -17.82
CA ALA A 89 -5.58 4.75 -17.86
C ALA A 89 -6.82 3.94 -18.25
N ALA A 90 -6.74 3.17 -19.33
CA ALA A 90 -7.84 2.32 -19.79
C ALA A 90 -8.21 1.25 -18.75
N GLY A 91 -7.22 0.60 -18.14
CA GLY A 91 -7.45 -0.37 -17.08
C GLY A 91 -8.08 0.26 -15.83
N ALA A 92 -7.66 1.46 -15.43
CA ALA A 92 -8.25 2.18 -14.31
C ALA A 92 -9.71 2.55 -14.57
N SER A 93 -10.04 3.04 -15.77
CA SER A 93 -11.42 3.40 -16.12
C SER A 93 -12.35 2.20 -16.19
N LEU A 94 -11.84 1.02 -16.55
CA LEU A 94 -12.65 -0.18 -16.80
C LEU A 94 -12.67 -1.18 -15.64
N GLY A 95 -11.71 -1.12 -14.71
CA GLY A 95 -11.60 -2.08 -13.61
C GLY A 95 -10.91 -1.54 -12.37
N GLY A 96 -10.83 -0.21 -12.21
CA GLY A 96 -10.18 0.43 -11.07
C GLY A 96 -8.68 0.13 -10.97
N PRO A 97 -8.07 0.30 -9.79
CA PRO A 97 -6.64 0.04 -9.59
C PRO A 97 -6.21 -1.38 -9.97
N ALA A 98 -7.07 -2.39 -9.75
CA ALA A 98 -6.80 -3.78 -10.10
C ALA A 98 -6.83 -3.99 -11.62
N GLY A 99 -7.80 -3.39 -12.33
CA GLY A 99 -7.84 -3.39 -13.79
C GLY A 99 -6.63 -2.67 -14.41
N ALA A 100 -6.20 -1.55 -13.84
CA ALA A 100 -4.99 -0.83 -14.25
C ALA A 100 -3.74 -1.70 -14.12
N TYR A 101 -3.62 -2.44 -13.01
CA TYR A 101 -2.52 -3.37 -12.78
C TYR A 101 -2.48 -4.47 -13.84
N VAL A 102 -3.59 -5.16 -14.10
CA VAL A 102 -3.63 -6.27 -15.06
C VAL A 102 -3.38 -5.79 -16.48
N ALA A 103 -4.00 -4.67 -16.88
CA ALA A 103 -3.78 -4.07 -18.18
C ALA A 103 -2.31 -3.68 -18.40
N ALA A 104 -1.68 -3.05 -17.38
CA ALA A 104 -0.29 -2.62 -17.45
C ALA A 104 0.72 -3.78 -17.47
N VAL A 105 0.50 -4.83 -16.67
CA VAL A 105 1.38 -6.02 -16.67
C VAL A 105 1.31 -6.70 -18.04
N LEU A 106 0.10 -6.98 -18.55
CA LEU A 106 -0.07 -7.67 -19.83
C LEU A 106 0.44 -6.83 -21.00
N SER A 107 0.11 -5.54 -21.05
CA SER A 107 0.59 -4.65 -22.12
C SER A 107 2.10 -4.54 -22.13
N THR A 108 2.73 -4.44 -20.94
CA THR A 108 4.18 -4.31 -20.82
C THR A 108 4.90 -5.57 -21.30
N GLU A 109 4.45 -6.76 -20.89
CA GLU A 109 5.08 -8.01 -21.31
C GLU A 109 4.93 -8.24 -22.82
N ILE A 110 3.75 -7.98 -23.38
CA ILE A 110 3.51 -8.08 -24.83
C ILE A 110 4.31 -7.03 -25.60
N GLY A 111 4.37 -5.80 -25.09
CA GLY A 111 5.17 -4.71 -25.68
C GLY A 111 6.66 -5.02 -25.70
N LYS A 112 7.20 -5.60 -24.61
CA LYS A 112 8.60 -6.06 -24.54
C LYS A 112 8.91 -7.13 -25.58
N ILE A 113 7.99 -8.07 -25.79
CA ILE A 113 8.15 -9.15 -26.79
C ILE A 113 8.31 -8.59 -28.20
N VAL A 114 7.56 -7.54 -28.54
CA VAL A 114 7.53 -6.94 -29.88
C VAL A 114 8.64 -5.90 -30.07
N SER A 115 9.12 -5.29 -28.99
CA SER A 115 10.13 -4.24 -29.07
C SER A 115 11.42 -4.71 -29.75
N LYS A 116 11.91 -3.87 -30.68
CA LYS A 116 13.14 -4.06 -31.47
C LYS A 116 13.13 -5.29 -32.38
N THR A 117 11.97 -5.87 -32.65
CA THR A 117 11.84 -7.02 -33.58
C THR A 117 11.66 -6.59 -35.04
N THR A 118 11.21 -5.36 -35.29
CA THR A 118 10.90 -4.86 -36.64
C THR A 118 11.67 -3.58 -36.97
N LYS A 119 11.82 -3.29 -38.27
CA LYS A 119 12.40 -2.01 -38.74
C LYS A 119 11.50 -0.80 -38.49
N VAL A 120 10.22 -1.04 -38.19
CA VAL A 120 9.20 0.00 -37.95
C VAL A 120 8.80 0.03 -36.47
N ASP A 121 9.75 -0.32 -35.59
CA ASP A 121 9.56 -0.49 -34.15
C ASP A 121 8.87 0.70 -33.47
N ILE A 122 9.19 1.92 -33.93
CA ILE A 122 8.64 3.16 -33.41
C ILE A 122 7.12 3.27 -33.54
N ILE A 123 6.52 2.59 -34.52
CA ILE A 123 5.07 2.54 -34.73
C ILE A 123 4.49 1.26 -34.12
N VAL A 124 5.12 0.11 -34.41
CA VAL A 124 4.57 -1.20 -34.07
C VAL A 124 4.53 -1.42 -32.56
N THR A 125 5.61 -1.07 -31.84
CA THR A 125 5.71 -1.32 -30.40
C THR A 125 4.67 -0.56 -29.58
N PRO A 126 4.50 0.77 -29.71
CA PRO A 126 3.45 1.46 -28.96
C PRO A 126 2.05 1.04 -29.39
N LEU A 127 1.81 0.80 -30.69
CA LEU A 127 0.50 0.34 -31.18
C LEU A 127 0.11 -0.99 -30.56
N VAL A 128 1.02 -1.98 -30.58
CA VAL A 128 0.76 -3.31 -30.01
C VAL A 128 0.61 -3.23 -28.49
N THR A 129 1.43 -2.43 -27.81
CA THR A 129 1.32 -2.23 -26.36
C THR A 129 -0.05 -1.66 -25.98
N ILE A 130 -0.50 -0.60 -26.67
CA ILE A 130 -1.81 0.02 -26.43
C ILE A 130 -2.93 -0.94 -26.78
N ALA A 131 -2.88 -1.58 -27.94
CA ALA A 131 -3.92 -2.53 -28.36
C ALA A 131 -4.05 -3.69 -27.37
N ALA A 132 -2.93 -4.32 -26.99
CA ALA A 132 -2.92 -5.41 -26.03
C ALA A 132 -3.45 -4.98 -24.65
N GLY A 133 -3.00 -3.82 -24.16
CA GLY A 133 -3.45 -3.31 -22.86
C GLY A 133 -4.91 -2.88 -22.84
N TYR A 134 -5.39 -2.21 -23.90
CA TYR A 134 -6.79 -1.82 -24.01
C TYR A 134 -7.70 -3.05 -24.15
N THR A 135 -7.31 -4.04 -24.95
CA THR A 135 -8.05 -5.31 -25.05
C THR A 135 -8.08 -6.04 -23.71
N ALA A 136 -6.95 -6.11 -22.99
CA ALA A 136 -6.92 -6.68 -21.65
C ALA A 136 -7.82 -5.90 -20.68
N ALA A 137 -7.77 -4.57 -20.71
CA ALA A 137 -8.63 -3.72 -19.89
C ALA A 137 -10.12 -3.94 -20.20
N ALA A 138 -10.51 -4.03 -21.47
CA ALA A 138 -11.90 -4.24 -21.87
C ALA A 138 -12.44 -5.64 -21.56
N LEU A 139 -11.62 -6.68 -21.74
CA LEU A 139 -12.05 -8.06 -21.55
C LEU A 139 -11.93 -8.55 -20.11
N ILE A 140 -10.92 -8.09 -19.38
CA ILE A 140 -10.56 -8.61 -18.06
C ILE A 140 -10.86 -7.58 -16.96
N GLY A 141 -10.68 -6.28 -17.25
CA GLY A 141 -10.81 -5.19 -16.28
C GLY A 141 -12.12 -5.18 -15.50
N PRO A 142 -13.30 -5.18 -16.15
CA PRO A 142 -14.58 -5.16 -15.47
C PRO A 142 -14.76 -6.32 -14.49
N TRP A 143 -14.45 -7.55 -14.94
CA TRP A 143 -14.58 -8.75 -14.10
C TRP A 143 -13.68 -8.71 -12.88
N ILE A 144 -12.45 -8.24 -13.02
CA ILE A 144 -11.52 -8.11 -11.89
C ILE A 144 -11.96 -6.99 -10.96
N GLY A 145 -12.33 -5.83 -11.50
CA GLY A 145 -12.78 -4.69 -10.70
C GLY A 145 -14.00 -5.05 -9.85
N GLU A 146 -15.03 -5.63 -10.46
CA GLU A 146 -16.24 -6.09 -9.77
C GLU A 146 -15.93 -7.16 -8.72
N PHE A 147 -15.08 -8.14 -9.06
CA PHE A 147 -14.69 -9.18 -8.12
C PHE A 147 -13.94 -8.62 -6.91
N MET A 148 -13.03 -7.65 -7.11
CA MET A 148 -12.30 -7.04 -6.00
C MET A 148 -13.21 -6.21 -5.10
N VAL A 149 -14.11 -5.39 -5.67
CA VAL A 149 -15.07 -4.60 -4.89
C VAL A 149 -16.03 -5.51 -4.12
N LEU A 150 -16.53 -6.57 -4.77
CA LEU A 150 -17.36 -7.58 -4.11
C LEU A 150 -16.62 -8.23 -2.93
N PHE A 151 -15.37 -8.64 -3.15
CA PHE A 151 -14.55 -9.23 -2.10
C PHE A 151 -14.30 -8.25 -0.94
N GLY A 152 -14.04 -6.97 -1.25
CA GLY A 152 -13.96 -5.89 -0.26
C GLY A 152 -15.21 -5.76 0.58
N SER A 153 -16.37 -5.73 -0.07
CA SER A 153 -17.68 -5.64 0.59
C SER A 153 -17.94 -6.83 1.52
N TRP A 154 -17.43 -8.02 1.21
CA TRP A 154 -17.55 -9.18 2.10
C TRP A 154 -16.69 -9.04 3.35
N ILE A 155 -15.50 -8.43 3.23
CA ILE A 155 -14.66 -8.13 4.40
C ILE A 155 -15.36 -7.08 5.26
N GLU A 156 -15.90 -6.03 4.66
CA GLU A 156 -16.63 -4.97 5.36
C GLU A 156 -17.86 -5.53 6.07
N TRP A 157 -18.74 -6.22 5.34
CA TRP A 157 -19.91 -6.89 5.90
C TRP A 157 -19.55 -7.86 7.03
N GLY A 158 -18.52 -8.70 6.83
CA GLY A 158 -18.04 -9.60 7.86
C GLY A 158 -17.57 -8.85 9.11
N THR A 159 -16.89 -7.71 8.91
CA THR A 159 -16.43 -6.84 9.99
C THR A 159 -17.59 -6.23 10.76
N GLU A 160 -18.67 -5.82 10.10
CA GLU A 160 -19.87 -5.33 10.80
C GLU A 160 -20.58 -6.43 11.60
N GLN A 161 -20.64 -7.66 11.06
CA GLN A 161 -21.31 -8.77 11.75
C GLN A 161 -20.54 -9.26 12.98
N ARG A 162 -19.20 -9.28 12.91
CA ARG A 162 -18.34 -9.72 14.02
C ARG A 162 -17.15 -8.77 14.23
N PRO A 163 -17.40 -7.53 14.72
CA PRO A 163 -16.39 -6.46 14.76
C PRO A 163 -15.13 -6.83 15.53
N ILE A 164 -15.27 -7.53 16.65
CA ILE A 164 -14.13 -7.93 17.49
C ILE A 164 -13.22 -8.90 16.75
N ILE A 165 -13.77 -10.01 16.24
CA ILE A 165 -12.96 -11.09 15.62
C ILE A 165 -12.39 -10.61 14.29
N MET A 166 -13.22 -10.00 13.46
CA MET A 166 -12.79 -9.50 12.16
C MET A 166 -11.84 -8.32 12.29
N GLY A 167 -12.06 -7.42 13.25
CA GLY A 167 -11.13 -6.33 13.55
C GLY A 167 -9.74 -6.86 13.91
N ILE A 168 -9.66 -7.89 14.77
CA ILE A 168 -8.40 -8.58 15.11
C ILE A 168 -7.72 -9.15 13.86
N LEU A 169 -8.48 -9.88 13.03
CA LEU A 169 -7.94 -10.54 11.84
C LEU A 169 -7.46 -9.53 10.79
N VAL A 170 -8.29 -8.53 10.47
CA VAL A 170 -7.97 -7.49 9.49
C VAL A 170 -6.76 -6.69 9.95
N ALA A 171 -6.70 -6.27 11.22
CA ALA A 171 -5.55 -5.55 11.76
C ALA A 171 -4.26 -6.39 11.73
N ALA A 172 -4.33 -7.67 12.10
CA ALA A 172 -3.17 -8.55 12.07
C ALA A 172 -2.67 -8.77 10.64
N LEU A 173 -3.57 -9.13 9.71
CA LEU A 173 -3.22 -9.43 8.33
C LEU A 173 -2.69 -8.20 7.60
N MET A 174 -3.38 -7.06 7.72
CA MET A 174 -2.96 -5.81 7.07
C MET A 174 -1.67 -5.25 7.66
N GLY A 175 -1.48 -5.34 8.98
CA GLY A 175 -0.22 -4.96 9.61
C GLY A 175 0.95 -5.84 9.15
N LEU A 176 0.77 -7.17 9.13
CA LEU A 176 1.78 -8.07 8.62
C LEU A 176 2.09 -7.81 7.14
N ALA A 177 1.06 -7.56 6.33
CA ALA A 177 1.21 -7.20 4.93
C ALA A 177 2.02 -5.90 4.75
N LEU A 178 1.80 -4.89 5.61
CA LEU A 178 2.53 -3.61 5.56
C LEU A 178 4.03 -3.80 5.83
N THR A 179 4.37 -4.74 6.70
CA THR A 179 5.77 -5.01 7.08
C THR A 179 6.44 -5.97 6.10
N ALA A 180 5.68 -6.90 5.52
CA ALA A 180 6.17 -7.81 4.49
C ALA A 180 6.64 -7.04 3.25
N PRO A 181 7.48 -7.64 2.38
CA PRO A 181 7.82 -7.08 1.08
C PRO A 181 6.63 -7.19 0.09
N ILE A 182 5.44 -6.79 0.54
CA ILE A 182 4.19 -6.79 -0.22
C ILE A 182 3.55 -5.42 0.05
N SER A 183 2.92 -4.82 -0.95
CA SER A 183 2.27 -3.52 -0.75
C SER A 183 0.88 -3.66 -0.13
N SER A 184 0.77 -3.50 1.19
CA SER A 184 -0.52 -3.41 1.90
C SER A 184 -1.41 -2.30 1.35
N ALA A 185 -0.82 -1.18 0.95
CA ALA A 185 -1.53 -0.04 0.34
C ALA A 185 -2.15 -0.41 -1.01
N ALA A 186 -1.40 -1.13 -1.86
CA ALA A 186 -1.95 -1.62 -3.12
C ALA A 186 -3.06 -2.64 -2.89
N ILE A 187 -2.91 -3.55 -1.93
CA ILE A 187 -3.95 -4.53 -1.56
C ILE A 187 -5.23 -3.81 -1.11
N ALA A 188 -5.11 -2.85 -0.19
CA ALA A 188 -6.25 -2.09 0.30
C ALA A 188 -7.01 -1.35 -0.82
N LEU A 189 -6.27 -0.75 -1.77
CA LEU A 189 -6.84 -0.05 -2.91
C LEU A 189 -7.44 -0.99 -3.96
N MET A 190 -6.84 -2.16 -4.18
CA MET A 190 -7.41 -3.16 -5.07
C MET A 190 -8.72 -3.70 -4.52
N LEU A 191 -8.73 -4.09 -3.24
CA LEU A 191 -9.90 -4.64 -2.55
C LEU A 191 -10.95 -3.59 -2.20
N ASP A 192 -10.71 -2.32 -2.49
CA ASP A 192 -11.56 -1.19 -2.10
C ASP A 192 -11.99 -1.27 -0.61
N LEU A 193 -11.00 -1.46 0.27
CA LEU A 193 -11.24 -1.66 1.68
C LEU A 193 -11.71 -0.34 2.33
N ASN A 194 -12.99 -0.25 2.71
CA ASN A 194 -13.60 0.95 3.29
C ASN A 194 -14.22 0.67 4.68
N GLY A 195 -14.80 1.72 5.28
CA GLY A 195 -15.56 1.65 6.52
C GLY A 195 -14.74 1.17 7.72
N VAL A 196 -15.38 0.40 8.58
CA VAL A 196 -14.79 -0.09 9.84
C VAL A 196 -13.64 -1.08 9.60
N ALA A 197 -13.72 -1.87 8.52
CA ALA A 197 -12.63 -2.76 8.12
C ALA A 197 -11.36 -1.97 7.76
N ALA A 198 -11.51 -0.85 7.04
CA ALA A 198 -10.41 0.06 6.74
C ALA A 198 -9.84 0.74 8.00
N GLY A 199 -10.69 1.08 8.97
CA GLY A 199 -10.27 1.58 10.27
C GLY A 199 -9.41 0.55 11.03
N ALA A 200 -9.89 -0.69 11.14
CA ALA A 200 -9.15 -1.79 11.76
C ALA A 200 -7.80 -2.05 11.06
N ALA A 201 -7.79 -2.06 9.72
CA ALA A 201 -6.58 -2.18 8.93
C ALA A 201 -5.57 -1.06 9.25
N THR A 202 -6.05 0.19 9.34
CA THR A 202 -5.21 1.35 9.66
C THR A 202 -4.60 1.24 11.05
N ILE A 203 -5.36 0.76 12.04
CA ILE A 203 -4.88 0.52 13.41
C ILE A 203 -3.78 -0.54 13.41
N GLY A 204 -3.99 -1.68 12.74
CA GLY A 204 -2.99 -2.74 12.62
C GLY A 204 -1.69 -2.28 11.93
N CYS A 205 -1.84 -1.57 10.81
CA CYS A 205 -0.74 -0.95 10.07
C CYS A 205 0.03 0.07 10.92
N SER A 206 -0.69 0.93 11.65
CA SER A 206 -0.09 1.92 12.55
C SER A 206 0.65 1.25 13.70
N ALA A 207 0.11 0.14 14.22
CA ALA A 207 0.75 -0.62 15.29
C ALA A 207 2.08 -1.25 14.86
N GLN A 208 2.22 -1.67 13.61
CA GLN A 208 3.49 -2.12 13.06
C GLN A 208 4.51 -1.00 12.99
N MET A 209 4.15 0.13 12.37
CA MET A 209 5.07 1.24 12.19
C MET A 209 5.50 1.87 13.53
N VAL A 210 4.54 2.28 14.34
CA VAL A 210 4.82 2.90 15.64
C VAL A 210 5.44 1.89 16.60
N GLY A 211 4.92 0.66 16.62
CA GLY A 211 5.45 -0.39 17.49
C GLY A 211 6.93 -0.67 17.21
N PHE A 212 7.29 -0.89 15.95
CA PHE A 212 8.69 -1.07 15.57
C PHE A 212 9.56 0.16 15.86
N ALA A 213 9.04 1.36 15.61
CA ALA A 213 9.73 2.61 15.91
C ALA A 213 10.09 2.74 17.40
N VAL A 214 9.17 2.44 18.32
CA VAL A 214 9.43 2.58 19.77
C VAL A 214 10.25 1.42 20.34
N MET A 215 9.99 0.18 19.92
CA MET A 215 10.70 -0.98 20.48
C MET A 215 12.17 -1.05 20.04
N SER A 216 12.50 -0.40 18.92
CA SER A 216 13.85 -0.30 18.35
C SER A 216 14.54 1.04 18.64
N TYR A 217 13.92 1.91 19.46
CA TYR A 217 14.45 3.23 19.79
C TYR A 217 15.81 3.17 20.49
N ARG A 218 16.06 2.11 21.28
CA ARG A 218 17.32 1.95 22.01
C ARG A 218 18.51 1.82 21.06
N GLU A 219 18.30 1.06 19.98
CA GLU A 219 19.29 0.74 18.96
C GLU A 219 19.42 1.84 17.89
N ASN A 220 18.31 2.45 17.46
CA ASN A 220 18.29 3.35 16.30
C ASN A 220 18.05 4.83 16.62
N LYS A 221 17.77 5.15 17.90
CA LYS A 221 17.48 6.51 18.38
C LYS A 221 16.39 7.21 17.55
N PHE A 222 16.47 8.53 17.48
CA PHE A 222 15.50 9.37 16.78
C PHE A 222 15.44 9.10 15.27
N GLY A 223 16.58 8.79 14.64
CA GLY A 223 16.64 8.46 13.22
C GLY A 223 15.78 7.24 12.88
N GLY A 224 15.91 6.15 13.63
CA GLY A 224 15.07 4.97 13.43
C GLY A 224 13.61 5.17 13.82
N LEU A 225 13.33 6.02 14.82
CA LEU A 225 11.97 6.33 15.23
C LEU A 225 11.19 7.01 14.10
N LEU A 226 11.78 8.03 13.47
CA LEU A 226 11.17 8.68 12.31
C LEU A 226 11.13 7.77 11.08
N ALA A 227 12.23 7.07 10.79
CA ALA A 227 12.33 6.22 9.61
C ALA A 227 11.29 5.07 9.61
N GLN A 228 11.00 4.49 10.77
CA GLN A 228 9.98 3.44 10.89
C GLN A 228 8.59 3.98 11.16
N GLY A 229 8.48 4.98 12.04
CA GLY A 229 7.21 5.52 12.50
C GLY A 229 6.50 6.35 11.45
N ILE A 230 7.23 7.10 10.63
CA ILE A 230 6.66 7.92 9.54
C ILE A 230 7.00 7.34 8.16
N GLY A 231 8.13 6.64 8.04
CA GLY A 231 8.55 6.02 6.78
C GLY A 231 7.89 4.66 6.55
N THR A 232 8.52 3.57 6.99
CA THR A 232 7.99 2.22 6.80
C THR A 232 8.57 1.21 7.78
N SER A 233 7.77 0.22 8.20
CA SER A 233 8.27 -0.92 8.99
C SER A 233 8.99 -1.95 8.13
N MET A 234 8.92 -1.88 6.80
CA MET A 234 9.67 -2.76 5.89
C MET A 234 11.18 -2.70 6.15
N LEU A 235 11.69 -1.61 6.74
CA LEU A 235 13.08 -1.47 7.18
C LEU A 235 13.51 -2.57 8.18
N GLN A 236 12.56 -3.20 8.88
CA GLN A 236 12.82 -4.29 9.82
C GLN A 236 12.79 -5.67 9.16
N VAL A 237 12.44 -5.82 7.87
CA VAL A 237 12.41 -7.12 7.18
C VAL A 237 13.72 -7.91 7.34
N PRO A 238 14.93 -7.32 7.17
CA PRO A 238 16.18 -8.05 7.37
C PRO A 238 16.32 -8.63 8.80
N ASN A 239 15.79 -7.92 9.80
CA ASN A 239 15.81 -8.36 11.19
C ASN A 239 14.73 -9.41 11.48
N ILE A 240 13.57 -9.29 10.84
CA ILE A 240 12.47 -10.26 10.93
C ILE A 240 12.92 -11.62 10.38
N VAL A 241 13.63 -11.63 9.25
CA VAL A 241 14.18 -12.87 8.67
C VAL A 241 15.13 -13.56 9.64
N ARG A 242 15.90 -12.80 10.42
CA ARG A 242 16.82 -13.35 11.45
C ARG A 242 16.09 -13.80 12.71
N ASN A 243 15.07 -13.07 13.14
CA ASN A 243 14.27 -13.40 14.31
C ASN A 243 12.80 -13.01 14.10
N PRO A 244 11.95 -13.93 13.60
CA PRO A 244 10.54 -13.63 13.32
C PRO A 244 9.73 -13.20 14.55
N ARG A 245 10.22 -13.53 15.77
CA ARG A 245 9.54 -13.22 17.02
C ARG A 245 9.40 -11.72 17.26
N ILE A 246 10.22 -10.89 16.61
CA ILE A 246 10.11 -9.42 16.73
C ILE A 246 8.81 -8.86 16.15
N LEU A 247 8.08 -9.61 15.32
CA LEU A 247 6.75 -9.24 14.83
C LEU A 247 5.67 -9.33 15.91
N ILE A 248 5.89 -10.13 16.96
CA ILE A 248 4.84 -10.42 17.96
C ILE A 248 4.40 -9.14 18.69
N PRO A 249 5.30 -8.30 19.25
CA PRO A 249 4.88 -7.09 19.97
C PRO A 249 3.98 -6.15 19.16
N PRO A 250 4.36 -5.68 17.96
CA PRO A 250 3.51 -4.77 17.20
C PRO A 250 2.23 -5.42 16.66
N THR A 251 2.29 -6.68 16.23
CA THR A 251 1.10 -7.38 15.72
C THR A 251 0.06 -7.57 16.83
N LEU A 252 0.51 -7.98 18.02
CA LEU A 252 -0.36 -8.17 19.18
C LEU A 252 -0.93 -6.83 19.67
N ALA A 253 -0.15 -5.75 19.64
CA ALA A 253 -0.67 -4.42 19.93
C ALA A 253 -1.82 -4.02 18.98
N GLY A 254 -1.66 -4.26 17.66
CA GLY A 254 -2.73 -4.05 16.68
C GLY A 254 -3.96 -4.91 16.95
N MET A 255 -3.78 -6.20 17.24
CA MET A 255 -4.87 -7.11 17.59
C MET A 255 -5.63 -6.69 18.85
N ILE A 256 -4.96 -6.10 19.84
CA ILE A 256 -5.61 -5.63 21.07
C ILE A 256 -6.40 -4.33 20.83
N LEU A 257 -5.86 -3.43 20.01
CA LEU A 257 -6.47 -2.11 19.77
C LEU A 257 -7.59 -2.14 18.74
N ALA A 258 -7.53 -3.07 17.78
CA ALA A 258 -8.54 -3.15 16.72
C ALA A 258 -9.97 -3.36 17.26
N PRO A 259 -10.25 -4.28 18.22
CA PRO A 259 -11.56 -4.37 18.86
C PRO A 259 -12.08 -3.04 19.39
N ILE A 260 -11.22 -2.26 20.07
CA ILE A 260 -11.59 -0.95 20.62
C ILE A 260 -11.99 0.01 19.49
N GLY A 261 -11.22 0.05 18.40
CA GLY A 261 -11.51 0.86 17.22
C GLY A 261 -12.68 0.35 16.37
N THR A 262 -13.10 -0.90 16.53
CA THR A 262 -14.27 -1.45 15.80
C THR A 262 -15.56 -1.41 16.60
N THR A 263 -15.52 -1.37 17.94
CA THR A 263 -16.74 -1.43 18.78
C THR A 263 -16.96 -0.22 19.69
N ILE A 264 -15.91 0.35 20.28
CA ILE A 264 -16.04 1.44 21.27
C ILE A 264 -15.93 2.80 20.56
N TRP A 265 -14.86 2.96 19.80
CA TRP A 265 -14.60 4.12 18.97
C TRP A 265 -14.60 3.68 17.53
N VAL A 266 -15.80 3.43 17.00
CA VAL A 266 -16.04 2.97 15.62
C VAL A 266 -15.32 3.90 14.67
N MET A 267 -14.12 3.48 14.27
CA MET A 267 -13.21 4.22 13.42
C MET A 267 -13.37 3.69 12.01
N GLU A 268 -13.57 4.62 11.10
CA GLU A 268 -13.67 4.34 9.69
C GLU A 268 -12.48 4.93 8.95
N ASN A 269 -12.10 4.28 7.86
CA ASN A 269 -11.15 4.83 6.92
C ASN A 269 -11.60 4.50 5.50
N ASN A 270 -10.83 4.95 4.52
CA ASN A 270 -11.02 4.60 3.12
C ASN A 270 -9.85 3.75 2.61
N ALA A 271 -10.01 3.21 1.40
CA ALA A 271 -9.04 2.32 0.77
C ALA A 271 -7.63 2.93 0.66
N ALA A 272 -7.51 4.24 0.45
CA ALA A 272 -6.22 4.93 0.38
C ALA A 272 -5.50 5.01 1.74
N GLY A 273 -6.23 5.01 2.85
CA GLY A 273 -5.68 5.05 4.20
C GLY A 273 -5.46 3.69 4.85
N ALA A 274 -6.31 2.70 4.53
CA ALA A 274 -6.39 1.41 5.21
C ALA A 274 -5.05 0.66 5.31
N GLY A 275 -4.29 0.64 4.21
CA GLY A 275 -3.02 -0.07 4.12
C GLY A 275 -1.79 0.76 4.45
N MET A 276 -1.94 2.00 4.90
CA MET A 276 -0.82 2.96 5.02
C MET A 276 -0.30 3.16 6.45
N GLY A 277 -1.08 2.83 7.48
CA GLY A 277 -0.67 3.03 8.87
C GLY A 277 -0.31 4.50 9.16
N THR A 278 0.86 4.73 9.74
CA THR A 278 1.41 6.09 9.97
C THR A 278 2.33 6.59 8.86
N SER A 279 2.44 5.85 7.74
CA SER A 279 3.31 6.20 6.62
C SER A 279 2.92 7.55 6.02
N GLY A 280 3.81 8.53 6.11
CA GLY A 280 3.56 9.91 5.66
C GLY A 280 2.31 10.54 6.26
N PHE A 281 1.83 10.02 7.41
CA PHE A 281 0.53 10.33 8.01
C PHE A 281 -0.69 10.07 7.12
N VAL A 282 -0.55 9.28 6.05
CA VAL A 282 -1.62 9.04 5.07
C VAL A 282 -2.83 8.37 5.72
N GLY A 283 -2.61 7.36 6.56
CA GLY A 283 -3.71 6.68 7.27
C GLY A 283 -4.52 7.66 8.11
N GLN A 284 -3.85 8.56 8.84
CA GLN A 284 -4.47 9.55 9.72
C GLN A 284 -5.19 10.65 8.93
N ILE A 285 -4.57 11.16 7.86
CA ILE A 285 -5.20 12.15 6.97
C ILE A 285 -6.46 11.56 6.34
N MET A 286 -6.42 10.30 5.91
CA MET A 286 -7.58 9.63 5.33
C MET A 286 -8.66 9.33 6.37
N THR A 287 -8.32 8.98 7.60
CA THR A 287 -9.29 8.88 8.71
C THR A 287 -10.00 10.21 8.94
N LEU A 288 -9.25 11.33 8.99
CA LEU A 288 -9.84 12.67 9.15
C LEU A 288 -10.70 13.06 7.96
N LYS A 289 -10.31 12.66 6.74
CA LYS A 289 -11.11 12.90 5.55
C LYS A 289 -12.43 12.12 5.58
N THR A 290 -12.43 10.87 6.07
CA THR A 290 -13.61 10.01 6.13
C THR A 290 -14.53 10.37 7.30
N MET A 291 -13.99 10.57 8.50
CA MET A 291 -14.77 10.82 9.73
C MET A 291 -14.97 12.31 10.06
N GLY A 292 -14.28 13.20 9.35
CA GLY A 292 -14.28 14.64 9.60
C GLY A 292 -13.20 15.11 10.59
N PHE A 293 -13.02 16.43 10.63
CA PHE A 293 -11.96 17.11 11.39
C PHE A 293 -12.39 17.50 12.81
N SER A 294 -13.03 16.58 13.54
CA SER A 294 -13.48 16.84 14.91
C SER A 294 -12.37 16.55 15.94
N GLY A 295 -12.40 17.25 17.09
CA GLY A 295 -11.46 16.98 18.19
C GLY A 295 -11.53 15.55 18.72
N GLN A 296 -12.69 14.91 18.61
CA GLN A 296 -12.87 13.50 18.98
C GLN A 296 -12.08 12.56 18.07
N VAL A 297 -12.11 12.77 16.74
CA VAL A 297 -11.36 11.96 15.78
C VAL A 297 -9.85 12.11 16.00
N TRP A 298 -9.38 13.32 16.32
CA TRP A 298 -7.97 13.54 16.69
C TRP A 298 -7.54 12.74 17.93
N ILE A 299 -8.39 12.70 18.96
CA ILE A 299 -8.12 11.89 20.16
C ILE A 299 -8.09 10.40 19.81
N GLN A 300 -9.04 9.91 19.01
CA GLN A 300 -9.08 8.52 18.57
C GLN A 300 -7.81 8.15 17.79
N ILE A 301 -7.38 9.00 16.85
CA ILE A 301 -6.12 8.81 16.11
C ILE A 301 -4.93 8.78 17.06
N LEU A 302 -4.83 9.75 17.98
CA LEU A 302 -3.71 9.83 18.91
C LEU A 302 -3.61 8.56 19.77
N VAL A 303 -4.75 8.07 20.28
CA VAL A 303 -4.78 6.90 21.15
C VAL A 303 -4.61 5.60 20.36
N LEU A 304 -5.35 5.40 19.27
CA LEU A 304 -5.38 4.12 18.56
C LEU A 304 -4.26 3.95 17.53
N HIS A 305 -3.74 5.03 16.94
CA HIS A 305 -2.66 4.94 15.94
C HIS A 305 -1.27 5.17 16.52
N ILE A 306 -1.13 5.92 17.63
CA ILE A 306 0.19 6.35 18.12
C ILE A 306 0.44 5.87 19.56
N VAL A 307 -0.27 6.41 20.55
CA VAL A 307 0.03 6.18 21.97
C VAL A 307 -0.25 4.74 22.39
N GLY A 308 -1.43 4.21 22.06
CA GLY A 308 -1.83 2.84 22.36
C GLY A 308 -0.86 1.82 21.77
N PRO A 309 -0.54 1.87 20.46
CA PRO A 309 0.41 0.93 19.89
C PRO A 309 1.80 1.07 20.48
N ALA A 310 2.27 2.29 20.76
CA ALA A 310 3.56 2.52 21.38
C ALA A 310 3.66 1.85 22.77
N LEU A 311 2.68 2.12 23.64
CA LEU A 311 2.66 1.60 25.00
C LEU A 311 2.56 0.07 25.03
N LEU A 312 1.60 -0.50 24.30
CA LEU A 312 1.40 -1.96 24.26
C LEU A 312 2.63 -2.67 23.70
N THR A 313 3.21 -2.15 22.60
CA THR A 313 4.40 -2.75 22.01
C THR A 313 5.60 -2.68 22.97
N LEU A 314 5.79 -1.57 23.68
CA LEU A 314 6.86 -1.46 24.68
C LEU A 314 6.68 -2.46 25.82
N VAL A 315 5.47 -2.60 26.37
CA VAL A 315 5.19 -3.57 27.44
C VAL A 315 5.47 -5.00 26.98
N ILE A 316 4.95 -5.39 25.81
CA ILE A 316 5.13 -6.75 25.27
C ILE A 316 6.60 -7.00 24.92
N SER A 317 7.27 -6.03 24.29
CA SER A 317 8.69 -6.17 23.91
C SER A 317 9.62 -6.23 25.13
N LEU A 318 9.34 -5.49 26.21
CA LEU A 318 10.11 -5.58 27.46
C LEU A 318 9.96 -6.95 28.11
N TYR A 319 8.74 -7.50 28.14
CA TYR A 319 8.51 -8.86 28.60
C TYR A 319 9.28 -9.88 27.74
N MET A 320 9.21 -9.76 26.42
CA MET A 320 9.93 -10.62 25.49
C MET A 320 11.46 -10.51 25.60
N ARG A 321 11.99 -9.33 25.93
CA ARG A 321 13.42 -9.15 26.24
C ARG A 321 13.79 -9.84 27.55
N LYS A 322 12.93 -9.79 28.58
CA LYS A 322 13.16 -10.46 29.88
C LYS A 322 13.25 -11.98 29.76
N ILE A 323 12.41 -12.59 28.91
CA ILE A 323 12.45 -14.04 28.63
C ILE A 323 13.50 -14.43 27.57
N GLY A 324 14.29 -13.47 27.07
CA GLY A 324 15.37 -13.71 26.11
C GLY A 324 14.93 -13.96 24.66
N TRP A 325 13.67 -13.70 24.31
CA TRP A 325 13.16 -13.87 22.94
C TRP A 325 13.61 -12.76 21.98
N ILE A 326 13.84 -11.56 22.52
CA ILE A 326 14.42 -10.42 21.80
C ILE A 326 15.71 -10.04 22.52
N LYS A 327 16.83 -10.06 21.79
CA LYS A 327 18.14 -9.63 22.30
C LYS A 327 18.43 -8.18 21.90
N SER A 328 19.36 -7.54 22.60
CA SER A 328 19.91 -6.24 22.20
C SER A 328 20.48 -6.32 20.77
N ASP A 329 20.43 -5.20 20.04
CA ASP A 329 20.96 -5.03 18.69
C ASP A 329 20.26 -5.82 17.57
N GLN A 330 19.28 -6.67 17.89
CA GLN A 330 18.50 -7.40 16.88
C GLN A 330 17.55 -6.53 16.07
N LEU A 331 17.29 -5.30 16.52
CA LEU A 331 16.39 -4.35 15.88
C LEU A 331 17.13 -3.19 15.21
N TYR A 332 18.47 -3.26 15.14
CA TYR A 332 19.28 -2.25 14.50
C TYR A 332 18.99 -2.20 12.99
N ILE A 333 18.77 -1.01 12.46
CA ILE A 333 18.54 -0.75 11.05
C ILE A 333 19.76 -0.01 10.52
N SER A 334 20.31 -0.51 9.43
CA SER A 334 21.29 0.24 8.64
C SER A 334 20.55 1.28 7.80
N THR A 335 20.15 2.38 8.41
CA THR A 335 19.78 3.58 7.65
C THR A 335 21.05 4.09 7.00
N GLY A 336 21.13 4.11 5.66
CA GLY A 336 22.34 4.35 4.87
C GLY A 336 23.01 5.73 5.00
N GLY A 337 22.88 6.41 6.14
CA GLY A 337 23.70 7.55 6.51
C GLY A 337 24.94 7.10 7.26
N LYS A 338 26.03 6.89 6.52
CA LYS A 338 27.38 7.20 6.99
C LYS A 338 27.79 8.52 6.35
#